data_AF-A0AA38UBZ2-F1
#
_entry.id   AF-A0AA38UBZ2-F1
#
_cell.length_a   1.000
_cell.length_b   1.000
_cell.length_c   1.000
_cell.angle_alpha   90.00
_cell.angle_beta   90.00
_cell.angle_gamma   90.00
#
_symmetry.space_group_name_H-M   'P 1'
#
loop_
_entity.id
_entity.type
_entity.pdbx_description
1 polymer ?
#
loop_
_entity_poly.entity_id
_entity_poly.type
_entity_poly.pdbx_seq_one_letter_code
_entity_poly.pdbx_strand_id
1 'polypeptide(L)' 'MPAYWDQVFVRHGLQDLKPKSTPMAPGVVLSVEQGPTTDEDRLFMKDKPYSELLGAIQF' A
#
# COMPACT_ATOMS: atom_id res chain seq x y z
N MET A 1 -14.58 5.62 -4.48
CA MET A 1 -13.60 6.02 -3.46
C MET A 1 -13.82 7.50 -3.17
N PRO A 2 -13.58 8.00 -1.94
CA PRO A 2 -13.54 9.44 -1.70
C PRO A 2 -12.52 10.11 -2.63
N ALA A 3 -12.84 11.29 -3.18
CA ALA A 3 -11.99 12.00 -4.15
C ALA A 3 -10.54 12.25 -3.66
N TYR A 4 -10.34 12.29 -2.33
CA TYR A 4 -9.03 12.39 -1.70
C TYR A 4 -8.11 11.20 -2.03
N TRP A 5 -8.59 9.97 -1.89
CA TRP A 5 -7.78 8.77 -2.13
C TRP A 5 -7.39 8.63 -3.60
N ASP A 6 -8.31 8.98 -4.50
CA ASP A 6 -8.03 8.96 -5.95
C ASP A 6 -6.90 9.94 -6.31
N GLN A 7 -6.89 11.15 -5.74
CA GLN A 7 -5.81 12.12 -5.93
C GLN A 7 -4.47 11.63 -5.39
N VAL A 8 -4.47 11.05 -4.19
CA VAL A 8 -3.27 10.48 -3.56
C VAL A 8 -2.72 9.34 -4.43
N PHE A 9 -3.55 8.40 -4.86
CA PHE A 9 -3.09 7.26 -5.66
C PHE A 9 -2.62 7.67 -7.06
N VAL A 10 -3.29 8.60 -7.73
CA VAL A 10 -2.85 9.12 -9.02
C VAL A 10 -1.48 9.80 -8.92
N ARG A 11 -1.26 10.62 -7.88
CA ARG A 11 0.02 11.30 -7.66
C ARG A 11 1.19 10.33 -7.48
N HIS A 12 0.94 9.16 -6.89
CA HIS A 12 1.96 8.16 -6.58
C HIS A 12 2.02 6.99 -7.58
N GLY A 13 1.27 7.04 -8.69
CA GLY A 13 1.28 5.98 -9.71
C GLY A 13 0.66 4.66 -9.22
N LEU A 14 -0.34 4.74 -8.33
CA LEU A 14 -0.97 3.60 -7.67
C LEU A 14 -2.42 3.39 -8.13
N GLN A 15 -2.71 3.63 -9.41
CA GLN A 15 -4.06 3.53 -9.97
C GLN A 15 -4.59 2.08 -10.01
N ASP A 16 -3.71 1.09 -10.10
CA ASP A 16 -4.06 -0.34 -10.15
C ASP A 16 -4.18 -0.99 -8.77
N LEU A 17 -4.32 -0.21 -7.70
CA LEU A 17 -4.59 -0.74 -6.37
C LEU A 17 -5.95 -1.44 -6.34
N LYS A 18 -5.98 -2.62 -5.73
CA LYS A 18 -7.22 -3.37 -5.47
C LYS A 18 -7.65 -3.10 -4.02
N PRO A 19 -8.53 -2.10 -3.78
CA PRO A 19 -8.97 -1.82 -2.44
C PRO A 19 -9.75 -3.00 -1.88
N LYS A 20 -9.44 -3.38 -0.64
CA LYS A 20 -10.22 -4.35 0.12
C LYS A 20 -11.18 -3.61 1.04
N SER A 21 -12.47 -3.91 0.93
CA SER A 21 -13.51 -3.33 1.79
C SER A 21 -13.42 -3.81 3.23
N THR A 22 -12.84 -4.99 3.45
CA THR A 22 -12.66 -5.58 4.76
C THR A 22 -11.26 -5.23 5.28
N PRO A 23 -11.14 -4.34 6.30
CA PRO A 23 -9.88 -4.14 6.98
C PRO A 23 -9.45 -5.43 7.70
N MET A 24 -8.17 -5.54 8.00
CA MET A 24 -7.69 -6.62 8.87
C MET A 24 -8.37 -6.52 10.24
N ALA A 25 -8.62 -7.66 10.87
CA ALA A 25 -9.20 -7.69 12.20
C ALA A 25 -8.30 -6.92 13.20
N PRO A 26 -8.88 -6.18 14.15
CA PRO A 26 -8.10 -5.57 15.22
C PRO A 26 -7.25 -6.61 15.95
N GLY A 27 -5.99 -6.28 16.24
CA GLY A 27 -5.06 -7.17 16.94
C GLY A 27 -4.35 -8.20 16.04
N VAL A 28 -4.53 -8.16 14.72
CA VAL A 28 -3.70 -8.94 13.79
C VAL A 28 -2.24 -8.50 13.92
N VAL A 29 -1.37 -9.45 14.28
CA VAL A 29 0.09 -9.26 14.32
C VAL A 29 0.64 -9.59 12.94
N LEU A 30 1.28 -8.60 12.30
CA LEU A 30 1.94 -8.80 11.02
C LEU A 30 3.30 -9.51 11.23
N SER A 31 3.62 -10.45 10.35
CA SER A 31 4.91 -11.16 10.32
C SER A 31 5.73 -10.74 9.10
N VAL A 32 7.06 -10.79 9.21
CA VAL A 32 7.98 -10.56 8.10
C VAL A 32 7.76 -11.60 6.99
N GLU A 33 7.27 -12.79 7.34
CA GLU A 33 6.91 -13.85 6.40
C GLU A 33 5.74 -13.47 5.47
N GLN A 34 4.95 -12.45 5.83
CA GLN A 34 3.88 -11.91 4.98
C GLN A 34 4.38 -10.86 3.98
N GLY A 35 5.67 -10.53 4.02
CA GLY A 35 6.35 -9.67 3.06
C GLY A 35 6.77 -10.41 1.78
N PRO A 36 7.49 -9.71 0.88
CA PRO A 36 7.99 -10.30 -0.35
C PRO A 36 9.02 -11.41 -0.05
N THR A 37 8.73 -12.64 -0.48
CA THR A 37 9.58 -13.81 -0.23
C THR A 37 10.59 -14.06 -1.36
N THR A 38 10.22 -13.69 -2.59
CA THR A 38 11.06 -13.84 -3.79
C THR A 38 11.82 -12.55 -4.11
N ASP A 39 12.90 -12.65 -4.88
CA ASP A 39 13.66 -11.49 -5.34
C ASP A 39 12.87 -10.64 -6.35
N GLU A 40 12.02 -11.28 -7.15
CA GLU A 40 11.10 -10.61 -8.07
C GLU A 40 10.10 -9.74 -7.30
N ASP A 41 9.50 -10.26 -6.23
CA ASP A 41 8.58 -9.49 -5.37
C ASP A 41 9.31 -8.33 -4.68
N ARG A 42 10.54 -8.57 -4.22
CA ARG A 42 11.37 -7.52 -3.59
C ARG A 42 11.68 -6.40 -4.58
N LEU A 43 12.05 -6.72 -5.81
CA LEU A 43 12.28 -5.74 -6.87
C LEU A 43 11.00 -4.97 -7.21
N PHE A 44 9.88 -5.68 -7.41
CA PHE A 44 8.58 -5.06 -7.67
C PHE A 44 8.13 -4.10 -6.56
N MET A 45 8.42 -4.44 -5.30
CA MET A 45 8.07 -3.60 -4.15
C MET A 45 9.05 -2.45 -3.92
N LYS A 46 10.32 -2.59 -4.31
CA LYS A 46 11.37 -1.56 -4.14
C LYS A 46 11.02 -0.26 -4.85
N ASP A 47 10.38 -0.34 -6.02
CA ASP A 47 10.07 0.82 -6.85
C ASP A 47 8.78 1.56 -6.41
N LYS A 48 8.09 1.07 -5.38
CA LYS A 48 6.84 1.67 -4.89
C LYS A 48 7.14 2.75 -3.82
N PRO A 49 6.50 3.93 -3.90
CA PRO A 49 6.78 5.06 -3.00
C PRO A 49 6.07 4.93 -1.64
N TYR A 50 6.29 3.83 -0.92
CA TYR A 50 5.57 3.55 0.34
C TYR A 50 5.77 4.63 1.41
N SER A 51 7.00 5.12 1.61
CA SER A 51 7.30 6.14 2.62
C SER A 51 6.65 7.48 2.29
N GLU A 52 6.68 7.90 1.03
CA GLU A 52 6.05 9.15 0.58
C GLU A 52 4.53 9.06 0.67
N LEU A 53 3.96 7.92 0.27
CA LEU A 53 2.53 7.66 0.37
C LEU A 53 2.05 7.77 1.84
N LEU A 54 2.78 7.16 2.78
CA LEU A 54 2.46 7.27 4.21
C LEU A 54 2.46 8.72 4.70
N GLY A 55 3.40 9.55 4.23
CA GLY A 55 3.46 10.98 4.57
C GLY A 55 2.34 11.82 3.93
N ALA A 56 1.76 11.34 2.83
CA ALA A 56 0.65 12.02 2.15
C ALA A 56 -0.72 11.71 2.80
N ILE A 57 -0.82 10.63 3.59
CA ILE A 57 -2.05 10.24 4.29
C ILE A 57 -2.33 11.24 5.40
N GLN A 58 -3.43 11.98 5.28
CA GLN A 58 -3.97 12.87 6.29
C GLN A 58 -5.04 12.09 7.04
N PHE A 59 -4.83 11.93 8.36
CA PHE A 59 -5.79 11.34 9.29
C PHE A 59 -6.63 12.41 9.98
#